data_AF-A0A9N9NV18-F1
#
_entry.id   AF-A0A9N9NV18-F1
#
_cell.length_a   1.000
_cell.length_b   1.000
_cell.length_c   1.000
_cell.angle_alpha   90.00
_cell.angle_beta   90.00
_cell.angle_gamma   90.00
#
_symmetry.space_group_name_H-M   'P 1'
#
loop_
_entity.id
_entity.type
_entity.pdbx_description
1 polymer ?
#
loop_
_entity_poly.entity_id
_entity_poly.type
_entity_poly.pdbx_seq_one_letter_code
_entity_poly.pdbx_strand_id
1 'polypeptide(L)'
;NTVNKILDVKLGVTCYIVGTVYTEMRFKPNILDEVTKEHWAPPSLPRPKYCSTDDEFFLEDESGRIKLVGDILKRENIVTGLIMAALGKENSEGNFEVCDICVAGLPYQPPKPIITDDKYIALISGMNIGPNSSSALQLQLMTEYLTGELGNSSVQDFTSKIARMIIAGNSLQEVKVVEDEKKEVCDNILNEICSELPVDLMPGSNDPVNTFLPQQPFISSLLPKTCQNSSFRRVTNPYWCGIDGQTIDDIAKYVETEDRLKLAEQTL
;
A
#
# COMPACT_ATOMS: atom_id res chain seq x y z
N ASN A 1 -23.13 10.65 -25.21
CA ASN A 1 -22.69 9.60 -26.16
C ASN A 1 -21.66 8.73 -25.51
N THR A 2 -22.10 7.80 -24.65
CA THR A 2 -21.21 6.77 -24.10
C THR A 2 -21.07 5.68 -25.15
N VAL A 3 -19.84 5.27 -25.43
CA VAL A 3 -19.57 4.15 -26.33
C VAL A 3 -19.42 2.90 -25.48
N ASN A 4 -20.10 1.82 -25.85
CA ASN A 4 -20.11 0.59 -25.05
C ASN A 4 -18.81 -0.21 -25.17
N LYS A 5 -18.14 -0.14 -26.33
CA LYS A 5 -16.90 -0.85 -26.62
C LYS A 5 -15.87 0.12 -27.18
N ILE A 6 -14.65 0.10 -26.69
CA ILE A 6 -13.57 0.99 -27.11
C ILE A 6 -13.33 0.91 -28.62
N LEU A 7 -13.46 -0.27 -29.23
CA LEU A 7 -13.30 -0.42 -30.69
C LEU A 7 -14.45 0.15 -31.53
N ASP A 8 -15.58 0.54 -30.92
CA ASP A 8 -16.72 1.15 -31.62
C ASP A 8 -16.62 2.69 -31.68
N VAL A 9 -15.52 3.27 -31.19
CA VAL A 9 -15.23 4.70 -31.32
C VAL A 9 -15.19 5.09 -32.80
N LYS A 10 -15.77 6.26 -33.11
CA LYS A 10 -15.84 6.77 -34.48
C LYS A 10 -14.95 8.00 -34.63
N LEU A 11 -14.18 8.01 -35.70
CA LEU A 11 -13.33 9.12 -36.11
C LEU A 11 -14.05 10.47 -36.01
N GLY A 12 -13.46 11.40 -35.25
CA GLY A 12 -13.94 12.78 -35.10
C GLY A 12 -15.22 12.97 -34.27
N VAL A 13 -15.83 11.90 -33.75
CA VAL A 13 -17.03 11.98 -32.91
C VAL A 13 -16.64 12.05 -31.45
N THR A 14 -17.10 13.09 -30.74
CA THR A 14 -16.90 13.20 -29.29
C THR A 14 -17.73 12.16 -28.54
N CYS A 15 -17.05 11.39 -27.68
CA CYS A 15 -17.66 10.37 -26.85
C CYS A 15 -16.93 10.17 -25.52
N TYR A 16 -17.56 9.37 -24.65
CA TYR A 16 -16.96 8.87 -23.42
C TYR A 16 -16.67 7.39 -23.58
N ILE A 17 -15.46 6.98 -23.22
CA ILE A 17 -15.04 5.59 -23.10
C ILE A 17 -14.69 5.30 -21.65
N VAL A 18 -14.93 4.07 -21.20
CA VAL A 18 -14.60 3.61 -19.85
C VAL A 18 -13.80 2.33 -19.99
N GLY A 19 -12.72 2.21 -19.23
CA GLY A 19 -11.88 1.02 -19.28
C GLY A 19 -10.80 1.04 -18.21
N THR A 20 -9.93 0.04 -18.28
CA THR A 20 -8.76 -0.11 -17.44
C THR A 20 -7.56 0.48 -18.13
N VAL A 21 -6.80 1.31 -17.43
CA VAL A 21 -5.58 1.90 -17.97
C VAL A 21 -4.47 0.87 -18.04
N TYR A 22 -3.76 0.87 -19.15
CA TYR A 22 -2.46 0.23 -19.30
C TYR A 22 -1.40 1.29 -19.61
N THR A 23 -0.33 1.35 -18.82
CA THR A 23 0.79 2.28 -19.04
C THR A 23 2.01 1.51 -19.53
N GLU A 24 2.43 1.77 -20.75
CA GLU A 24 3.66 1.23 -21.31
C GLU A 24 4.82 2.14 -20.93
N MET A 25 5.71 1.63 -20.06
CA MET A 25 6.80 2.40 -19.48
C MET A 25 8.13 1.77 -19.84
N ARG A 26 9.04 2.58 -20.38
CA ARG A 26 10.33 2.12 -20.89
C ARG A 26 11.20 1.42 -19.84
N PHE A 27 11.11 1.85 -18.58
CA PHE A 27 11.96 1.34 -17.51
C PHE A 27 11.31 0.25 -16.66
N LYS A 28 10.05 -0.11 -16.93
CA LYS A 28 9.37 -1.20 -16.24
C LYS A 28 10.10 -2.52 -16.55
N PRO A 29 10.45 -3.33 -15.53
CA PRO A 29 11.20 -4.55 -15.73
C PRO A 29 10.41 -5.55 -16.59
N ASN A 30 11.11 -6.17 -17.54
CA ASN A 30 10.56 -7.18 -18.43
C ASN A 30 11.32 -8.48 -18.22
N ILE A 31 10.65 -9.48 -17.65
CA ILE A 31 11.24 -10.79 -17.33
C ILE A 31 11.75 -11.48 -18.60
N LEU A 32 11.10 -11.29 -19.75
CA LEU A 32 11.55 -11.90 -21.01
C LEU A 32 12.89 -11.30 -21.47
N ASP A 33 13.09 -10.00 -21.28
CA ASP A 33 14.36 -9.33 -21.58
C ASP A 33 15.46 -9.76 -20.61
N GLU A 34 15.11 -10.08 -19.36
CA GLU A 34 16.07 -10.60 -18.38
C GLU A 34 16.47 -12.04 -18.67
N VAL A 35 15.53 -12.90 -19.07
CA VAL A 35 15.80 -14.30 -19.42
C VAL A 35 16.60 -14.43 -20.71
N THR A 36 16.40 -13.51 -21.66
CA THR A 36 17.13 -13.49 -22.94
C THR A 36 18.53 -12.89 -22.84
N LYS A 37 18.79 -12.01 -21.86
CA LYS A 37 20.15 -11.61 -21.49
C LYS A 37 20.87 -12.82 -20.88
N GLU A 38 22.10 -13.06 -21.32
CA GLU A 38 22.86 -14.25 -20.94
C GLU A 38 22.86 -14.47 -19.41
N HIS A 39 22.65 -15.72 -18.98
CA HIS A 39 22.47 -16.17 -17.58
C HIS A 39 23.61 -15.82 -16.60
N TRP A 40 24.66 -15.14 -17.08
CA TRP A 40 25.87 -14.78 -16.34
C TRP A 40 25.93 -13.31 -15.93
N ALA A 41 25.03 -12.47 -16.44
CA ALA A 41 24.94 -11.09 -15.98
C ALA A 41 24.22 -11.02 -14.62
N PRO A 42 24.75 -10.27 -13.63
CA PRO A 42 24.00 -10.02 -12.40
C PRO A 42 22.67 -9.35 -12.74
N PRO A 43 21.57 -9.65 -12.01
CA PRO A 43 20.30 -8.98 -12.21
C PRO A 43 20.49 -7.47 -12.11
N SER A 44 19.86 -6.72 -13.02
CA SER A 44 19.91 -5.26 -12.97
C SER A 44 19.35 -4.77 -11.65
N LEU A 45 20.04 -3.81 -11.03
CA LEU A 45 19.54 -3.19 -9.80
C LEU A 45 18.13 -2.64 -10.03
N PRO A 46 17.18 -2.91 -9.11
CA PRO A 46 15.84 -2.35 -9.19
C PRO A 46 15.93 -0.83 -9.29
N ARG A 47 15.27 -0.25 -10.29
CA ARG A 47 15.17 1.20 -10.41
C ARG A 47 14.20 1.73 -9.36
N PRO A 48 14.49 2.89 -8.74
CA PRO A 48 13.56 3.50 -7.79
C PRO A 48 12.25 3.94 -8.47
N LYS A 49 12.32 4.32 -9.75
CA LYS A 49 11.17 4.71 -10.57
C LYS A 49 11.23 4.08 -11.95
N TYR A 50 10.05 3.82 -12.50
CA TYR A 50 9.85 3.30 -13.85
C TYR A 50 9.28 4.33 -14.82
N CYS A 51 8.72 5.43 -14.30
CA CYS A 51 8.13 6.48 -15.12
C CYS A 51 9.18 7.26 -15.93
N SER A 52 8.75 7.76 -17.09
CA SER A 52 9.56 8.58 -17.99
C SER A 52 8.68 9.52 -18.82
N THR A 53 9.29 10.50 -19.48
CA THR A 53 8.56 11.39 -20.40
C THR A 53 8.07 10.69 -21.67
N ASP A 54 8.58 9.49 -21.94
CA ASP A 54 8.28 8.69 -23.13
C ASP A 54 7.17 7.65 -22.86
N ASP A 55 6.55 7.69 -21.68
CA ASP A 55 5.51 6.72 -21.30
C ASP A 55 4.25 6.86 -22.15
N GLU A 56 3.68 5.72 -22.55
CA GLU A 56 2.48 5.67 -23.36
C GLU A 56 1.28 5.16 -22.55
N PHE A 57 0.13 5.78 -22.76
CA PHE A 57 -1.10 5.47 -22.05
C PHE A 57 -2.10 4.81 -22.99
N PHE A 58 -2.70 3.72 -22.54
CA PHE A 58 -3.75 3.00 -23.25
C PHE A 58 -4.95 2.82 -22.34
N LEU A 59 -6.14 2.79 -22.92
CA LEU A 59 -7.36 2.36 -22.25
C LEU A 59 -7.84 1.05 -22.85
N GLU A 60 -8.11 0.07 -22.00
CA GLU A 60 -8.49 -1.29 -22.37
C GLU A 60 -9.87 -1.65 -21.83
N ASP A 61 -10.65 -2.38 -22.63
CA ASP A 61 -11.91 -3.02 -22.23
C ASP A 61 -11.97 -4.45 -22.79
N GLU A 62 -13.13 -5.12 -22.72
CA GLU A 62 -13.26 -6.47 -23.25
C GLU A 62 -13.18 -6.57 -24.79
N SER A 63 -13.27 -5.44 -25.49
CA SER A 63 -13.23 -5.38 -26.95
C SER A 63 -11.81 -5.20 -27.49
N GLY A 64 -10.98 -4.41 -26.81
CA GLY A 64 -9.62 -4.12 -27.23
C GLY A 64 -9.01 -2.95 -26.45
N ARG A 65 -8.05 -2.28 -27.09
CA ARG A 65 -7.34 -1.14 -26.51
C ARG A 65 -7.21 0.02 -27.48
N ILE A 66 -7.22 1.25 -26.96
CA ILE A 66 -6.96 2.47 -27.71
C ILE A 66 -5.88 3.30 -27.02
N LYS A 67 -4.99 3.90 -27.80
CA LYS A 67 -3.94 4.78 -27.27
C LYS A 67 -4.55 6.13 -26.89
N LEU A 68 -4.25 6.61 -25.70
CA LEU A 68 -4.66 7.91 -25.21
C LEU A 68 -3.56 8.95 -25.50
N VAL A 69 -3.95 10.13 -25.99
CA VAL A 69 -3.06 11.27 -26.21
C VAL A 69 -3.66 12.55 -25.64
N GLY A 70 -2.81 13.48 -25.20
CA GLY A 70 -3.21 14.78 -24.67
C GLY A 70 -2.46 15.17 -23.40
N ASP A 71 -2.32 16.47 -23.17
CA ASP A 71 -1.54 17.01 -22.05
C ASP A 71 -2.13 16.68 -20.66
N ILE A 72 -3.45 16.42 -20.60
CA ILE A 72 -4.15 16.05 -19.36
C ILE A 72 -3.60 14.75 -18.75
N LEU A 73 -3.11 13.83 -19.59
CA LEU A 73 -2.52 12.56 -19.15
C LEU A 73 -1.24 12.74 -18.34
N LYS A 74 -0.51 13.85 -18.54
CA LYS A 74 0.71 14.18 -17.81
C LYS A 74 0.46 14.88 -16.48
N ARG A 75 -0.75 15.41 -16.27
CA ARG A 75 -1.10 16.16 -15.06
C ARG A 75 -1.61 15.25 -13.95
N GLU A 76 -2.16 14.10 -14.34
CA GLU A 76 -2.73 13.13 -13.42
C GLU A 76 -1.75 11.98 -13.14
N ASN A 77 -1.79 11.44 -11.92
CA ASN A 77 -1.00 10.28 -11.52
C ASN A 77 -1.65 8.99 -12.06
N ILE A 78 -1.61 8.81 -13.38
CA ILE A 78 -2.22 7.68 -14.07
C ILE A 78 -1.28 6.47 -14.02
N VAL A 79 -1.77 5.35 -13.47
CA VAL A 79 -1.01 4.09 -13.38
C VAL A 79 -1.78 2.94 -14.02
N THR A 80 -1.05 1.89 -14.43
CA THR A 80 -1.66 0.65 -14.92
C THR A 80 -2.64 0.08 -13.89
N GLY A 81 -3.81 -0.36 -14.35
CA GLY A 81 -4.88 -0.94 -13.52
C GLY A 81 -5.92 0.06 -13.05
N LEU A 82 -5.70 1.38 -13.22
CA LEU A 82 -6.69 2.40 -12.90
C LEU A 82 -7.94 2.24 -13.78
N ILE A 83 -9.12 2.16 -13.18
CA ILE A 83 -10.39 2.21 -13.91
C ILE A 83 -10.81 3.68 -14.01
N MET A 84 -10.98 4.18 -15.24
CA MET A 84 -11.39 5.56 -15.48
C MET A 84 -12.26 5.70 -16.73
N ALA A 85 -13.01 6.79 -16.76
CA ALA A 85 -13.67 7.30 -17.94
C ALA A 85 -12.81 8.39 -18.60
N ALA A 86 -12.73 8.39 -19.92
CA ALA A 86 -12.09 9.43 -20.71
C ALA A 86 -13.11 10.04 -21.69
N LEU A 87 -13.24 11.37 -21.65
CA LEU A 87 -13.97 12.16 -22.64
C LEU A 87 -12.99 12.59 -23.73
N GLY A 88 -13.34 12.35 -25.00
CA GLY A 88 -12.49 12.73 -26.11
C GLY A 88 -13.07 12.35 -27.45
N LYS A 89 -12.20 12.27 -28.45
CA LYS A 89 -12.53 11.85 -29.81
C LYS A 89 -11.33 11.14 -30.43
N GLU A 90 -11.59 10.24 -31.36
CA GLU A 90 -10.53 9.64 -32.17
C GLU A 90 -10.01 10.65 -33.21
N ASN A 91 -8.69 10.73 -33.32
CA ASN A 91 -7.98 11.54 -34.32
C ASN A 91 -7.68 10.72 -35.60
N SER A 92 -7.14 11.36 -36.63
CA SER A 92 -6.83 10.69 -37.92
C SER A 92 -5.76 9.60 -37.84
N GLU A 93 -5.04 9.50 -36.72
CA GLU A 93 -4.01 8.49 -36.47
C GLU A 93 -4.56 7.26 -35.72
N GLY A 94 -5.85 7.27 -35.36
CA GLY A 94 -6.48 6.21 -34.55
C GLY A 94 -6.22 6.34 -33.05
N ASN A 95 -5.64 7.46 -32.60
CA ASN A 95 -5.43 7.76 -31.19
C ASN A 95 -6.64 8.50 -30.62
N PHE A 96 -6.92 8.29 -29.34
CA PHE A 96 -7.99 8.99 -28.63
C PHE A 96 -7.44 10.27 -27.98
N GLU A 97 -7.82 11.42 -28.53
CA GLU A 97 -7.46 12.73 -27.99
C GLU A 97 -8.34 13.05 -26.77
N VAL A 98 -7.73 12.99 -25.58
CA VAL A 98 -8.42 13.14 -24.30
C VAL A 98 -8.62 14.61 -23.97
N CYS A 99 -9.88 14.99 -23.78
CA CYS A 99 -10.29 16.30 -23.31
C CYS A 99 -10.46 16.34 -21.79
N ASP A 100 -10.99 15.27 -21.19
CA ASP A 100 -11.26 15.20 -19.75
C ASP A 100 -11.22 13.75 -19.23
N ILE A 101 -10.98 13.58 -17.93
CA ILE A 101 -10.85 12.28 -17.25
C ILE A 101 -11.74 12.27 -16.00
N CYS A 102 -12.41 11.15 -15.73
CA CYS A 102 -13.19 10.96 -14.52
C CYS A 102 -12.89 9.58 -13.91
N VAL A 103 -12.55 9.56 -12.62
CA VAL A 103 -12.42 8.34 -11.82
C VAL A 103 -13.68 8.10 -10.97
N ALA A 104 -13.80 6.93 -10.33
CA ALA A 104 -14.99 6.53 -9.58
C ALA A 104 -15.33 7.45 -8.39
N GLY A 105 -14.32 8.15 -7.84
CA GLY A 105 -14.46 9.01 -6.67
C GLY A 105 -14.77 8.24 -5.39
N LEU A 106 -15.07 8.97 -4.31
CA LEU A 106 -15.31 8.40 -2.99
C LEU A 106 -16.67 7.67 -2.93
N PRO A 107 -16.73 6.45 -2.35
CA PRO A 107 -18.00 5.80 -2.07
C PRO A 107 -18.76 6.53 -0.95
N TYR A 108 -20.04 6.23 -0.81
CA TYR A 108 -20.86 6.76 0.29
C TYR A 108 -20.25 6.38 1.65
N GLN A 109 -19.96 7.41 2.46
CA GLN A 109 -19.49 7.22 3.83
C GLN A 109 -20.66 7.37 4.82
N PRO A 110 -21.03 6.32 5.59
CA PRO A 110 -22.04 6.45 6.62
C PRO A 110 -21.57 7.39 7.73
N PRO A 111 -22.49 8.12 8.40
CA PRO A 111 -22.13 9.00 9.50
C PRO A 111 -21.51 8.18 10.65
N LYS A 112 -20.42 8.70 11.21
CA LYS A 112 -19.75 8.08 12.35
C LYS A 112 -20.57 8.30 13.64
N PRO A 113 -20.60 7.33 14.56
CA PRO A 113 -21.23 7.53 15.86
C PRO A 113 -20.52 8.66 16.61
N ILE A 114 -21.29 9.46 17.36
CA ILE A 114 -20.73 10.50 18.22
C ILE A 114 -20.18 9.81 19.47
N ILE A 115 -18.89 9.99 19.72
CA ILE A 115 -18.22 9.50 20.92
C ILE A 115 -18.14 10.67 21.90
N THR A 116 -18.52 10.43 23.16
CA THR A 116 -18.52 11.45 24.23
C THR A 116 -17.15 11.65 24.87
N ASP A 117 -16.35 10.59 24.90
CA ASP A 117 -15.02 10.56 25.52
C ASP A 117 -13.95 10.26 24.49
N ASP A 118 -12.84 10.99 24.55
CA ASP A 118 -11.71 10.76 23.64
C ASP A 118 -11.12 9.37 23.85
N LYS A 119 -10.99 8.64 22.74
CA LYS A 119 -10.29 7.35 22.65
C LYS A 119 -9.26 7.42 21.55
N TYR A 120 -8.09 6.82 21.80
CA TYR A 120 -6.96 6.87 20.88
C TYR A 120 -6.64 5.48 20.33
N ILE A 121 -6.07 5.45 19.13
CA ILE A 121 -5.49 4.26 18.51
C ILE A 121 -4.00 4.54 18.31
N ALA A 122 -3.14 3.66 18.80
CA ALA A 122 -1.72 3.72 18.53
C ALA A 122 -1.44 3.05 17.17
N LEU A 123 -0.84 3.78 16.24
CA LEU A 123 -0.41 3.26 14.94
C LEU A 123 1.11 3.19 14.92
N ILE A 124 1.65 1.99 14.69
CA ILE A 124 3.08 1.72 14.65
C ILE A 124 3.38 0.92 13.39
N SER A 125 4.51 1.17 12.76
CA SER A 125 4.99 0.44 11.58
C SER A 125 6.50 0.44 11.56
N GLY A 126 7.13 -0.57 10.97
CA GLY A 126 8.57 -0.52 10.73
C GLY A 126 9.41 -0.61 12.01
N MET A 127 9.00 -1.45 12.97
CA MET A 127 9.83 -1.76 14.15
C MET A 127 11.18 -2.38 13.74
N ASN A 128 11.19 -3.09 12.60
CA ASN A 128 12.39 -3.66 11.96
C ASN A 128 13.32 -4.35 12.97
N ILE A 129 12.77 -5.19 13.85
CA ILE A 129 13.54 -5.90 14.87
C ILE A 129 14.55 -6.80 14.16
N GLY A 130 15.84 -6.53 14.39
CA GLY A 130 16.92 -7.22 13.70
C GLY A 130 18.33 -6.84 14.17
N PRO A 131 19.37 -7.51 13.65
CA PRO A 131 20.74 -7.41 14.17
C PRO A 131 21.39 -6.04 13.94
N ASN A 132 20.94 -5.32 12.92
CA ASN A 132 21.44 -3.98 12.60
C ASN A 132 20.53 -2.87 13.16
N SER A 133 19.51 -3.24 13.95
CA SER A 133 18.55 -2.28 14.49
C SER A 133 19.16 -1.57 15.69
N SER A 134 19.41 -0.25 15.56
CA SER A 134 19.79 0.62 16.69
C SER A 134 18.59 1.00 17.58
N SER A 135 17.46 0.29 17.46
CA SER A 135 16.16 0.68 18.00
C SER A 135 15.81 0.02 19.33
N ALA A 136 16.66 -0.82 19.93
CA ALA A 136 16.33 -1.54 21.16
C ALA A 136 15.85 -0.61 22.30
N LEU A 137 16.53 0.52 22.52
CA LEU A 137 16.10 1.52 23.50
C LEU A 137 14.77 2.18 23.11
N GLN A 138 14.55 2.47 21.82
CA GLN A 138 13.31 3.08 21.35
C GLN A 138 12.13 2.13 21.53
N LEU A 139 12.31 0.85 21.23
CA LEU A 139 11.31 -0.18 21.43
C LEU A 139 11.00 -0.36 22.92
N GLN A 140 12.01 -0.37 23.78
CA GLN A 140 11.81 -0.43 25.22
C GLN A 140 11.03 0.78 25.75
N LEU A 141 11.45 2.00 25.40
CA LEU A 141 10.74 3.23 25.80
C LEU A 141 9.31 3.27 25.27
N MET A 142 9.08 2.75 24.06
CA MET A 142 7.74 2.61 23.49
C MET A 142 6.89 1.62 24.29
N THR A 143 7.45 0.46 24.63
CA THR A 143 6.76 -0.54 25.47
C THR A 143 6.40 0.07 26.83
N GLU A 144 7.37 0.64 27.55
CA GLU A 144 7.14 1.27 28.86
C GLU A 144 6.13 2.42 28.78
N TYR A 145 6.12 3.18 27.68
CA TYR A 145 5.12 4.24 27.47
C TYR A 145 3.71 3.68 27.25
N LEU A 146 3.57 2.63 26.45
CA LEU A 146 2.28 2.02 26.11
C LEU A 146 1.70 1.19 27.25
N THR A 147 2.56 0.60 28.10
CA THR A 147 2.15 -0.10 29.33
C THR A 147 1.91 0.88 30.50
N GLY A 148 2.27 2.16 30.35
CA GLY A 148 2.05 3.19 31.37
C GLY A 148 3.12 3.23 32.48
N GLU A 149 4.22 2.50 32.30
CA GLU A 149 5.36 2.50 33.22
C GLU A 149 6.25 3.75 33.08
N LEU A 150 6.17 4.43 31.92
CA LEU A 150 6.95 5.64 31.64
C LEU A 150 6.12 6.92 31.81
N GLY A 151 6.70 7.90 32.51
CA GLY A 151 6.17 9.26 32.60
C GLY A 151 5.55 9.61 33.96
N ASN A 152 4.74 10.68 33.98
CA ASN A 152 4.02 11.14 35.17
C ASN A 152 2.52 10.80 35.07
N SER A 153 1.74 11.12 36.10
CA SER A 153 0.30 10.81 36.15
C SER A 153 -0.48 11.37 34.95
N SER A 154 -0.11 12.54 34.44
CA SER A 154 -0.77 13.12 33.26
C SER A 154 -0.50 12.32 31.97
N VAL A 155 0.67 11.70 31.85
CA VAL A 155 1.01 10.83 30.71
C VAL A 155 0.26 9.51 30.84
N GLN A 156 0.23 8.94 32.04
CA GLN A 156 -0.51 7.71 32.34
C GLN A 156 -2.01 7.87 32.09
N ASP A 157 -2.59 9.02 32.46
CA ASP A 157 -3.98 9.38 32.16
C ASP A 157 -4.26 9.38 30.66
N PHE A 158 -3.32 9.86 29.83
CA PHE A 158 -3.44 9.80 28.38
C PHE A 158 -3.30 8.36 27.85
N THR A 159 -2.27 7.63 28.27
CA THR A 159 -2.03 6.24 27.85
C THR A 159 -3.24 5.35 28.15
N SER A 160 -3.91 5.56 29.29
CA SER A 160 -5.14 4.83 29.66
C SER A 160 -6.31 5.01 28.68
N LYS A 161 -6.28 6.06 27.84
CA LYS A 161 -7.30 6.33 26.81
C LYS A 161 -6.97 5.67 25.46
N ILE A 162 -5.79 5.07 25.32
CA ILE A 162 -5.43 4.28 24.13
C ILE A 162 -6.23 2.98 24.19
N ALA A 163 -7.16 2.80 23.25
CA ALA A 163 -8.09 1.68 23.24
C ALA A 163 -7.56 0.47 22.46
N ARG A 164 -6.63 0.69 21.52
CA ARG A 164 -6.06 -0.34 20.65
C ARG A 164 -4.74 0.13 20.04
N MET A 165 -3.86 -0.82 19.76
CA MET A 165 -2.66 -0.63 18.96
C MET A 165 -2.77 -1.43 17.66
N ILE A 166 -2.35 -0.83 16.55
CA ILE A 166 -2.24 -1.47 15.24
C ILE A 166 -0.78 -1.39 14.81
N ILE A 167 -0.19 -2.54 14.51
CA ILE A 167 1.15 -2.65 13.94
C ILE A 167 1.02 -2.92 12.45
N ALA A 168 1.28 -1.91 11.64
CA ALA A 168 1.17 -1.92 10.18
C ALA A 168 2.48 -2.38 9.52
N GLY A 169 2.82 -3.66 9.72
CA GLY A 169 3.89 -4.34 8.99
C GLY A 169 5.33 -3.91 9.32
N ASN A 170 6.27 -4.67 8.74
CA ASN A 170 7.71 -4.51 8.90
C ASN A 170 8.12 -4.59 10.38
N SER A 171 7.56 -5.58 11.08
CA SER A 171 7.86 -5.86 12.48
C SER A 171 9.25 -6.47 12.62
N LEU A 172 9.63 -7.36 11.71
CA LEU A 172 10.94 -7.98 11.63
C LEU A 172 11.76 -7.35 10.49
N GLN A 173 13.07 -7.24 10.71
CA GLN A 173 13.99 -6.85 9.64
C GLN A 173 14.07 -7.98 8.60
N GLU A 174 14.23 -7.63 7.32
CA GLU A 174 14.47 -8.61 6.26
C GLU A 174 15.80 -9.35 6.53
N VAL A 175 15.73 -10.66 6.83
CA VAL A 175 16.92 -11.51 6.98
C VAL A 175 16.75 -12.76 6.13
N LYS A 176 17.76 -13.07 5.30
CA LYS A 176 17.79 -14.29 4.45
C LYS A 176 17.65 -15.60 5.24
N VAL A 177 17.94 -15.55 6.55
CA VAL A 177 17.66 -16.60 7.53
C VAL A 177 17.16 -15.91 8.79
N VAL A 178 15.89 -16.11 9.16
CA VAL A 178 15.37 -15.57 10.42
C VAL A 178 15.92 -16.42 11.57
N GLU A 179 16.90 -15.87 12.30
CA GLU A 179 17.41 -16.47 13.54
C GLU A 179 16.30 -16.52 14.60
N ASP A 180 16.18 -17.65 15.29
CA ASP A 180 15.09 -17.89 16.25
C ASP A 180 15.08 -16.92 17.43
N GLU A 181 16.25 -16.40 17.83
CA GLU A 181 16.38 -15.40 18.90
C GLU A 181 15.61 -14.11 18.60
N LYS A 182 15.46 -13.72 17.33
CA LYS A 182 14.82 -12.46 16.91
C LYS A 182 13.29 -12.55 16.95
N LYS A 183 12.77 -13.73 16.60
CA LYS A 183 11.35 -14.05 16.76
C LYS A 183 10.98 -13.96 18.23
N GLU A 184 11.84 -14.46 19.11
CA GLU A 184 11.62 -14.42 20.55
C GLU A 184 11.59 -12.98 21.10
N VAL A 185 12.48 -12.09 20.65
CA VAL A 185 12.45 -10.67 21.07
C VAL A 185 11.13 -10.00 20.66
N CYS A 186 10.70 -10.19 19.41
CA CYS A 186 9.43 -9.67 18.93
C CYS A 186 8.24 -10.24 19.73
N ASP A 187 8.23 -11.55 19.96
CA ASP A 187 7.19 -12.23 20.74
C ASP A 187 7.15 -11.75 22.20
N ASN A 188 8.31 -11.46 22.81
CA ASN A 188 8.35 -10.94 24.19
C ASN A 188 7.77 -9.51 24.28
N ILE A 189 8.20 -8.61 23.39
CA ILE A 189 7.71 -7.23 23.35
C ILE A 189 6.20 -7.19 23.10
N LEU A 190 5.72 -7.97 22.12
CA LEU A 190 4.29 -8.02 21.82
C LEU A 190 3.50 -8.63 22.98
N ASN A 191 4.01 -9.67 23.62
CA ASN A 191 3.35 -10.29 24.77
C ASN A 191 3.23 -9.32 25.96
N GLU A 192 4.26 -8.52 26.22
CA GLU A 192 4.25 -7.49 27.25
C GLU A 192 3.18 -6.44 26.97
N ILE A 193 3.17 -5.87 25.76
CA ILE A 193 2.16 -4.88 25.36
C ILE A 193 0.74 -5.48 25.38
N CYS A 194 0.57 -6.71 24.90
CA CYS A 194 -0.72 -7.40 24.85
C CYS A 194 -1.34 -7.67 26.22
N SER A 195 -0.55 -7.59 27.29
CA SER A 195 -1.05 -7.75 28.67
C SER A 195 -1.90 -6.55 29.10
N GLU A 196 -1.59 -5.35 28.60
CA GLU A 196 -2.27 -4.11 28.97
C GLU A 196 -3.15 -3.52 27.85
N LEU A 197 -2.81 -3.79 26.58
CA LEU A 197 -3.43 -3.15 25.42
C LEU A 197 -3.80 -4.16 24.33
N PRO A 198 -5.01 -4.11 23.73
CA PRO A 198 -5.31 -4.91 22.55
C PRO A 198 -4.45 -4.52 21.35
N VAL A 199 -3.81 -5.51 20.73
CA VAL A 199 -2.89 -5.32 19.59
C VAL A 199 -3.35 -6.10 18.38
N ASP A 200 -3.43 -5.41 17.23
CA ASP A 200 -3.63 -6.01 15.92
C ASP A 200 -2.32 -5.95 15.12
N LEU A 201 -1.79 -7.10 14.72
CA LEU A 201 -0.54 -7.21 13.97
C LEU A 201 -0.81 -7.53 12.49
N MET A 202 -0.51 -6.58 11.62
CA MET A 202 -0.48 -6.74 10.17
C MET A 202 0.94 -7.09 9.69
N PRO A 203 1.09 -7.98 8.71
CA PRO A 203 2.38 -8.21 8.06
C PRO A 203 2.77 -7.09 7.10
N GLY A 204 4.07 -6.93 6.88
CA GLY A 204 4.67 -6.11 5.83
C GLY A 204 5.50 -6.91 4.83
N SER A 205 6.26 -6.23 3.98
CA SER A 205 7.07 -6.85 2.92
C SER A 205 8.26 -7.65 3.46
N ASN A 206 8.79 -7.23 4.61
CA ASN A 206 9.99 -7.82 5.20
C ASN A 206 9.68 -8.96 6.19
N ASP A 207 8.41 -9.13 6.52
CA ASP A 207 7.96 -10.12 7.49
C ASP A 207 7.86 -11.52 6.85
N PRO A 208 8.02 -12.60 7.64
CA PRO A 208 8.04 -13.98 7.14
C PRO A 208 6.63 -14.51 6.84
N VAL A 209 5.93 -13.84 5.93
CA VAL A 209 4.64 -14.25 5.36
C VAL A 209 4.75 -14.30 3.83
N ASN A 210 3.63 -14.54 3.13
CA ASN A 210 3.63 -14.43 1.68
C ASN A 210 3.92 -12.99 1.22
N THR A 211 4.67 -12.89 0.12
CA THR A 211 5.05 -11.61 -0.50
C THR A 211 3.93 -10.97 -1.31
N PHE A 212 3.01 -11.78 -1.85
CA PHE A 212 1.89 -11.31 -2.66
C PHE A 212 0.76 -10.74 -1.80
N LEU A 213 0.07 -9.73 -2.32
CA LEU A 213 -1.19 -9.27 -1.74
C LEU A 213 -2.37 -10.15 -2.20
N PRO A 214 -3.36 -10.42 -1.32
CA PRO A 214 -3.36 -10.09 0.11
C PRO A 214 -2.38 -10.96 0.91
N GLN A 215 -1.58 -10.34 1.79
CA GLN A 215 -0.71 -11.04 2.72
C GLN A 215 -1.52 -11.68 3.84
N GLN A 216 -1.26 -12.95 4.10
CA GLN A 216 -1.90 -13.73 5.15
C GLN A 216 -1.36 -13.35 6.53
N PRO A 217 -2.14 -13.52 7.60
CA PRO A 217 -1.68 -13.23 8.95
C PRO A 217 -0.46 -14.08 9.31
N PHE A 218 0.34 -13.57 10.25
CA PHE A 218 1.45 -14.32 10.84
C PHE A 218 1.01 -15.71 11.31
N ILE A 219 1.87 -16.72 11.14
CA ILE A 219 1.62 -18.05 11.71
C ILE A 219 1.80 -18.01 13.24
N SER A 220 0.95 -18.72 13.98
CA SER A 220 0.96 -18.67 15.45
C SER A 220 2.26 -19.22 16.06
N SER A 221 2.93 -20.14 15.37
CA SER A 221 4.22 -20.70 15.80
C SER A 221 5.36 -19.67 15.77
N LEU A 222 5.19 -18.54 15.08
CA LEU A 222 6.17 -17.46 15.09
C LEU A 222 6.09 -16.61 16.37
N LEU A 223 4.92 -16.59 17.02
CA LEU A 223 4.61 -15.77 18.20
C LEU A 223 3.92 -16.61 19.29
N PRO A 224 4.59 -17.66 19.80
CA PRO A 224 3.98 -18.65 20.68
C PRO A 224 3.52 -18.08 22.03
N LYS A 225 4.16 -17.04 22.57
CA LYS A 225 3.77 -16.38 23.83
C LYS A 225 2.61 -15.43 23.58
N THR A 226 2.77 -14.51 22.62
CA THR A 226 1.76 -13.48 22.33
C THR A 226 0.44 -14.06 21.87
N CYS A 227 0.46 -15.14 21.07
CA CYS A 227 -0.76 -15.79 20.58
C CYS A 227 -1.64 -16.41 21.68
N GLN A 228 -1.14 -16.53 22.91
CA GLN A 228 -1.93 -16.99 24.05
C GLN A 228 -2.83 -15.89 24.61
N ASN A 229 -2.52 -14.61 24.33
CA ASN A 229 -3.32 -13.49 24.80
C ASN A 229 -4.58 -13.29 23.95
N SER A 230 -5.73 -13.23 24.61
CA SER A 230 -7.02 -12.96 23.94
C SER A 230 -7.13 -11.56 23.33
N SER A 231 -6.29 -10.62 23.81
CA SER A 231 -6.19 -9.24 23.34
C SER A 231 -5.36 -9.09 22.06
N PHE A 232 -4.68 -10.15 21.62
CA PHE A 232 -3.84 -10.14 20.43
C PHE A 232 -4.58 -10.68 19.20
N ARG A 233 -4.46 -9.98 18.06
CA ARG A 233 -5.02 -10.42 16.78
C ARG A 233 -3.96 -10.37 15.69
N ARG A 234 -3.83 -11.48 14.98
CA ARG A 234 -3.04 -11.55 13.74
C ARG A 234 -4.01 -11.29 12.59
N VAL A 235 -3.72 -10.30 11.77
CA VAL A 235 -4.62 -9.82 10.73
C VAL A 235 -3.92 -9.85 9.36
N THR A 236 -4.69 -9.72 8.29
CA THR A 236 -4.16 -9.70 6.91
C THR A 236 -3.55 -8.34 6.59
N ASN A 237 -2.79 -8.26 5.49
CA ASN A 237 -2.51 -6.99 4.82
C ASN A 237 -3.05 -7.08 3.38
N PRO A 238 -4.02 -6.26 2.96
CA PRO A 238 -4.66 -5.16 3.71
C PRO A 238 -5.53 -5.63 4.88
N TYR A 239 -5.75 -4.76 5.87
CA TYR A 239 -6.60 -5.02 7.03
C TYR A 239 -7.77 -4.04 7.09
N TRP A 240 -8.98 -4.58 7.24
CA TRP A 240 -10.18 -3.77 7.46
C TRP A 240 -10.59 -3.80 8.94
N CYS A 241 -10.05 -2.86 9.70
CA CYS A 241 -10.67 -2.31 10.90
C CYS A 241 -10.55 -0.80 10.72
N GLY A 242 -11.62 -0.01 10.87
CA GLY A 242 -11.70 1.33 10.27
C GLY A 242 -10.42 2.19 10.35
N ILE A 243 -9.58 2.13 9.29
CA ILE A 243 -8.80 3.13 8.55
C ILE A 243 -7.95 2.35 7.52
N ASP A 244 -7.98 2.84 6.27
CA ASP A 244 -7.53 2.18 5.05
C ASP A 244 -6.05 2.47 4.74
N GLY A 245 -5.35 1.48 4.19
CA GLY A 245 -3.94 1.58 3.82
C GLY A 245 -3.63 0.67 2.63
N GLN A 246 -3.52 1.25 1.44
CA GLN A 246 -3.14 0.55 0.21
C GLN A 246 -1.65 0.73 -0.15
N THR A 247 -1.25 0.06 -1.24
CA THR A 247 0.07 -0.07 -1.88
C THR A 247 0.66 1.24 -2.42
N ILE A 248 0.77 2.26 -1.57
CA ILE A 248 1.35 3.56 -1.94
C ILE A 248 2.79 3.37 -2.44
N ASP A 249 3.53 2.39 -1.91
CA ASP A 249 4.90 2.08 -2.33
C ASP A 249 5.02 1.58 -3.76
N ASP A 250 4.04 0.84 -4.26
CA ASP A 250 4.06 0.42 -5.66
C ASP A 250 3.66 1.57 -6.57
N ILE A 251 2.61 2.33 -6.21
CA ILE A 251 2.17 3.50 -6.98
C ILE A 251 3.32 4.51 -7.15
N ALA A 252 4.07 4.77 -6.08
CA ALA A 252 5.20 5.71 -6.11
C ALA A 252 6.33 5.31 -7.08
N LYS A 253 6.46 4.03 -7.45
CA LYS A 253 7.42 3.59 -8.48
C LYS A 253 7.00 4.01 -9.89
N TYR A 254 5.71 4.26 -10.10
CA TYR A 254 5.10 4.54 -11.42
C TYR A 254 4.77 6.02 -11.64
N VAL A 255 5.01 6.89 -10.66
CA VAL A 255 4.64 8.31 -10.71
C VAL A 255 5.81 9.22 -10.29
N GLU A 256 5.79 10.47 -10.75
CA GLU A 256 6.84 11.43 -10.41
C GLU A 256 6.73 11.96 -8.97
N THR A 257 5.53 12.02 -8.40
CA THR A 257 5.34 12.57 -7.04
C THR A 257 6.01 11.69 -5.98
N GLU A 258 6.66 12.33 -5.00
CA GLU A 258 7.21 11.67 -3.81
C GLU A 258 6.26 11.76 -2.60
N ASP A 259 5.21 12.59 -2.71
CA ASP A 259 4.26 12.83 -1.63
C ASP A 259 3.32 11.63 -1.44
N ARG A 260 3.63 10.82 -0.42
CA ARG A 260 2.88 9.62 -0.04
C ARG A 260 1.48 9.94 0.47
N LEU A 261 1.28 11.10 1.09
CA LEU A 261 -0.03 11.51 1.59
C LEU A 261 -0.95 11.86 0.44
N LYS A 262 -0.43 12.58 -0.57
CA LYS A 262 -1.17 12.86 -1.80
C LYS A 262 -1.52 11.58 -2.56
N LEU A 263 -0.62 10.60 -2.60
CA LEU A 263 -0.91 9.29 -3.19
C LEU A 263 -1.98 8.53 -2.40
N ALA A 264 -1.94 8.58 -1.06
CA ALA A 264 -2.98 7.99 -0.22
C ALA A 264 -4.35 8.60 -0.53
N GLU A 265 -4.45 9.93 -0.59
CA GLU A 265 -5.68 10.65 -0.93
C GLU A 265 -6.22 10.25 -2.31
N GLN A 266 -5.34 10.05 -3.29
CA GLN A 266 -5.73 9.63 -4.65
C GLN A 266 -6.21 8.18 -4.75
N THR A 267 -5.94 7.35 -3.73
CA THR A 267 -6.38 5.94 -3.68
C THR A 267 -7.68 5.72 -2.91
N LEU A 268 -8.24 6.76 -2.28
CA LEU A 268 -9.48 6.70 -1.50
C LEU A 268 -10.74 6.67 -2.39
#